data_AF-A0A7K0GV04-F1
#
_entry.id   AF-A0A7K0GV04-F1
#
_cell.length_a   1.000
_cell.length_b   1.000
_cell.length_c   1.000
_cell.angle_alpha   90.00
_cell.angle_beta   90.00
_cell.angle_gamma   90.00
#
_symmetry.space_group_name_H-M   'P 1'
#
loop_
_entity.id
_entity.type
_entity.pdbx_description
1 polymer ?
#
loop_
_entity_poly.entity_id
_entity_poly.type
_entity_poly.pdbx_seq_one_letter_code
_entity_poly.pdbx_strand_id
1 'polypeptide(L)'
;MKRQIIIDSDARKRLQEAFGVTRVTVWKALNYESDNELARKIRYTAKKEMGGVEINGSLPGFDTTHQTAEGTMTQTFGPRVKIILHMNTNRLAVLVDGEVCRIEDGLTLSEFMSVQGEVYKMAQSLQG
;
A
#
# COMPACT_ATOMS: atom_id res chain seq x y z
N MET A 1 -8.50 10.44 -9.85
CA MET A 1 -7.42 9.73 -9.13
C MET A 1 -6.95 10.61 -7.98
N LYS A 2 -6.91 10.12 -6.74
CA LYS A 2 -6.47 10.92 -5.58
C LYS A 2 -4.94 10.88 -5.46
N ARG A 3 -4.34 12.06 -5.34
CA ARG A 3 -2.90 12.21 -5.06
C ARG A 3 -2.70 12.24 -3.56
N GLN A 4 -1.69 11.56 -3.05
CA GLN A 4 -1.33 11.66 -1.64
C GLN A 4 0.17 11.43 -1.42
N ILE A 5 0.69 11.92 -0.31
CA ILE A 5 2.06 11.67 0.13
C ILE A 5 2.01 10.73 1.32
N ILE A 6 2.61 9.56 1.17
CA ILE A 6 2.72 8.55 2.22
C ILE A 6 4.00 8.78 3.00
N ILE A 7 3.87 8.76 4.32
CA ILE A 7 4.95 8.85 5.30
C ILE A 7 4.60 7.91 6.46
N ASP A 8 5.59 7.46 7.21
CA ASP A 8 5.39 6.69 8.44
C ASP A 8 4.76 7.55 9.56
N SER A 9 4.35 6.89 10.64
CA SER A 9 3.69 7.54 11.79
C SER A 9 4.60 8.53 12.51
N ASP A 10 5.89 8.26 12.60
CA ASP A 10 6.86 9.09 13.32
C ASP A 10 7.18 10.35 12.52
N ALA A 11 7.36 10.22 11.20
CA ALA A 11 7.43 11.35 10.27
C ALA A 11 6.19 12.25 10.37
N ARG A 12 4.99 11.66 10.47
CA ARG A 12 3.76 12.44 10.64
C ARG A 12 3.71 13.20 11.97
N LYS A 13 4.24 12.64 13.05
CA LYS A 13 4.36 13.32 14.34
C LYS A 13 5.37 14.47 14.26
N ARG A 14 6.53 14.23 13.65
CA ARG A 14 7.57 15.24 13.41
C ARG A 14 7.06 16.41 12.57
N LEU A 15 6.21 16.18 11.55
CA LEU A 15 5.58 17.27 10.79
C LEU A 15 4.63 18.12 11.65
N GLN A 16 3.89 17.52 12.57
CA GLN A 16 3.00 18.28 13.46
C GLN A 16 3.81 19.19 14.37
N GLU A 17 4.88 18.66 14.96
CA GLU A 17 5.78 19.39 15.85
C GLU A 17 6.55 20.50 15.11
N ALA A 18 7.12 20.19 13.94
CA ALA A 18 7.92 21.14 13.15
C ALA A 18 7.11 22.35 12.64
N PHE A 19 5.83 22.13 12.32
CA PHE A 19 4.96 23.19 11.79
C PHE A 19 3.99 23.76 12.84
N GLY A 20 3.95 23.21 14.06
CA GLY A 20 3.00 23.62 15.10
C GLY A 20 1.54 23.44 14.70
N VAL A 21 1.24 22.41 13.91
CA VAL A 21 -0.09 22.18 13.32
C VAL A 21 -0.76 20.91 13.83
N THR A 22 -2.08 20.85 13.72
CA THR A 22 -2.83 19.64 14.06
C THR A 22 -2.57 18.49 13.10
N ARG A 23 -2.79 17.26 13.57
CA ARG A 23 -2.81 16.04 12.74
C ARG A 23 -3.68 16.16 11.50
N VAL A 24 -4.84 16.83 11.63
CA VAL A 24 -5.80 17.02 10.53
C VAL A 24 -5.22 17.95 9.47
N THR A 25 -4.52 19.01 9.86
CA THR A 25 -3.84 19.92 8.93
C THR A 25 -2.77 19.18 8.12
N VAL A 26 -1.93 18.36 8.79
CA VAL A 26 -0.93 17.53 8.11
C VAL A 26 -1.62 16.55 7.15
N TRP A 27 -2.68 15.87 7.61
CA TRP A 27 -3.43 14.94 6.75
C TRP A 27 -3.98 15.63 5.50
N LYS A 28 -4.61 16.81 5.65
CA LYS A 28 -5.14 17.58 4.51
C LYS A 28 -4.03 17.99 3.54
N ALA A 29 -2.88 18.41 4.06
CA ALA A 29 -1.74 18.79 3.24
C ALA A 29 -1.19 17.60 2.43
N LEU A 30 -0.99 16.45 3.09
CA LEU A 30 -0.45 15.22 2.47
C LEU A 30 -1.43 14.60 1.45
N ASN A 31 -2.73 14.70 1.68
CA ASN A 31 -3.77 14.17 0.77
C ASN A 31 -4.21 15.18 -0.31
N TYR A 32 -3.51 16.30 -0.45
CA TYR A 32 -3.87 17.37 -1.39
C TYR A 32 -5.30 17.93 -1.21
N GLU A 33 -5.88 17.80 -0.01
CA GLU A 33 -7.17 18.38 0.36
C GLU A 33 -7.05 19.88 0.73
N SER A 34 -5.82 20.43 0.73
CA SER A 34 -5.55 21.87 0.88
C SER A 34 -4.28 22.29 0.10
N ASP A 35 -4.29 23.49 -0.45
CA ASP A 35 -3.20 24.02 -1.30
C ASP A 35 -2.68 25.42 -0.92
N ASN A 36 -2.87 25.81 0.34
CA ASN A 36 -2.24 27.02 0.87
C ASN A 36 -0.71 26.86 0.99
N GLU A 37 -0.01 27.96 1.25
CA GLU A 37 1.45 27.97 1.35
C GLU A 37 1.98 27.01 2.43
N LEU A 38 1.28 26.91 3.56
CA LEU A 38 1.61 25.97 4.63
C LEU A 38 1.51 24.51 4.16
N ALA A 39 0.45 24.15 3.46
CA ALA A 39 0.28 22.80 2.90
C ALA A 39 1.38 22.46 1.89
N ARG A 40 1.80 23.43 1.06
CA ARG A 40 2.94 23.27 0.14
C ARG A 40 4.26 23.03 0.89
N LYS A 41 4.53 23.77 1.97
CA LYS A 41 5.73 23.58 2.81
C LYS A 41 5.72 22.23 3.52
N ILE A 42 4.57 21.80 4.05
CA ILE A 42 4.41 20.47 4.66
C ILE A 42 4.72 19.37 3.63
N ARG A 43 4.15 19.45 2.42
CA ARG A 43 4.43 18.47 1.36
C ARG A 43 5.89 18.47 0.92
N TYR A 44 6.52 19.64 0.80
CA TYR A 44 7.94 19.75 0.45
C TYR A 44 8.82 19.06 1.50
N THR A 45 8.58 19.37 2.78
CA THR A 45 9.33 18.81 3.92
C THR A 45 9.14 17.30 4.02
N ALA A 46 7.89 16.83 3.89
CA ALA A 46 7.57 15.41 3.89
C ALA A 46 8.39 14.65 2.83
N LYS A 47 8.47 15.18 1.59
CA LYS A 47 9.21 14.55 0.49
C LYS A 47 10.73 14.64 0.63
N LYS A 48 11.25 15.78 1.07
CA LYS A 48 12.69 16.05 1.07
C LYS A 48 13.41 15.55 2.31
N GLU A 49 12.75 15.60 3.47
CA GLU A 49 13.40 15.38 4.76
C GLU A 49 12.90 14.12 5.48
N MET A 50 11.77 13.56 5.05
CA MET A 50 11.10 12.46 5.75
C MET A 50 10.77 11.27 4.84
N GLY A 51 11.42 11.19 3.67
CA GLY A 51 11.26 10.06 2.75
C GLY A 51 9.84 9.90 2.18
N GLY A 52 9.04 10.96 2.20
CA GLY A 52 7.65 10.91 1.77
C GLY A 52 7.52 10.58 0.28
N VAL A 53 6.76 9.54 -0.03
CA VAL A 53 6.52 9.07 -1.39
C VAL A 53 5.20 9.66 -1.88
N GLU A 54 5.26 10.43 -2.96
CA GLU A 54 4.08 10.95 -3.63
C GLU A 54 3.49 9.89 -4.56
N ILE A 55 2.21 9.62 -4.40
CA ILE A 55 1.50 8.57 -5.11
C ILE A 55 0.29 9.19 -5.81
N ASN A 56 0.11 8.81 -7.08
CA ASN A 56 -1.01 9.23 -7.91
C ASN A 56 -1.96 8.03 -8.09
N GLY A 57 -2.70 7.65 -7.04
CA GLY A 57 -3.56 6.47 -7.06
C GLY A 57 -3.63 5.73 -5.72
N SER A 58 -4.05 4.46 -5.78
CA SER A 58 -3.99 3.51 -4.65
C SER A 58 -2.56 3.39 -4.11
N LEU A 59 -2.43 3.03 -2.83
CA LEU A 59 -1.13 2.81 -2.18
C LEU A 59 -0.20 1.98 -3.09
N PRO A 60 1.04 2.44 -3.36
CA PRO A 60 1.96 1.73 -4.23
C PRO A 60 2.23 0.37 -3.62
N GLY A 61 1.95 -0.65 -4.41
CA GLY A 61 2.15 -2.03 -3.99
C GLY A 61 1.01 -2.62 -3.16
N PHE A 62 -0.17 -2.01 -3.07
CA PHE A 62 -1.34 -2.69 -2.51
C PHE A 62 -2.54 -2.42 -3.40
N ASP A 63 -2.78 -3.34 -4.34
CA ASP A 63 -3.94 -3.31 -5.22
C ASP A 63 -4.65 -4.65 -5.20
N THR A 64 -5.97 -4.63 -5.41
CA THR A 64 -6.79 -5.84 -5.58
C THR A 64 -7.64 -5.67 -6.83
N THR A 65 -7.37 -6.50 -7.83
CA THR A 65 -8.12 -6.55 -9.08
C THR A 65 -8.94 -7.82 -9.13
N HIS A 66 -10.23 -7.71 -9.45
CA HIS A 66 -11.10 -8.85 -9.71
C HIS A 66 -11.27 -9.01 -11.22
N GLN A 67 -10.72 -10.08 -11.78
CA GLN A 67 -10.90 -10.44 -13.19
C GLN A 67 -12.12 -11.36 -13.33
N THR A 68 -13.32 -10.78 -13.33
CA THR A 68 -14.59 -11.53 -13.34
C THR A 68 -14.71 -12.50 -14.51
N ALA A 69 -14.22 -12.14 -15.70
CA ALA A 69 -14.25 -13.01 -16.87
C ALA A 69 -13.34 -14.24 -16.73
N GLU A 70 -12.22 -14.12 -16.03
CA GLU A 70 -11.25 -15.19 -15.79
C GLU A 70 -11.57 -15.99 -14.52
N GLY A 71 -12.50 -15.52 -13.70
CA GLY A 71 -12.83 -16.12 -12.40
C GLY A 71 -11.67 -16.02 -11.41
N THR A 72 -10.84 -14.98 -11.50
CA THR A 72 -9.67 -14.78 -10.65
C THR A 72 -9.73 -13.46 -9.88
N MET A 73 -9.04 -13.43 -8.73
CA MET A 73 -8.72 -12.22 -7.99
C MET A 73 -7.21 -12.13 -7.83
N THR A 74 -6.63 -11.02 -8.26
CA THR A 74 -5.21 -10.73 -8.10
C THR A 74 -5.02 -9.66 -7.04
N GLN A 75 -4.17 -9.91 -6.04
CA GLN A 75 -3.73 -8.86 -5.13
C GLN A 75 -2.22 -8.66 -5.23
N THR A 76 -1.79 -7.42 -5.41
CA THR A 76 -0.39 -7.06 -5.56
C THR A 76 0.13 -6.47 -4.26
N PHE A 77 1.32 -6.90 -3.84
CA PHE A 77 2.04 -6.59 -2.59
C PHE A 77 3.45 -6.08 -2.93
N GLY A 78 3.59 -4.79 -3.21
CA GLY A 78 4.80 -4.20 -3.78
C GLY A 78 4.97 -4.48 -5.28
N PRO A 79 6.12 -4.12 -5.87
CA PRO A 79 6.38 -4.38 -7.28
C PRO A 79 6.66 -5.87 -7.59
N ARG A 80 7.04 -6.66 -6.58
CA ARG A 80 7.59 -8.01 -6.77
C ARG A 80 6.63 -9.12 -6.38
N VAL A 81 5.76 -8.89 -5.40
CA VAL A 81 4.94 -9.95 -4.80
C VAL A 81 3.48 -9.77 -5.21
N LYS A 82 2.81 -10.86 -5.56
CA LYS A 82 1.35 -10.88 -5.77
C LYS A 82 0.77 -12.22 -5.37
N ILE A 83 -0.53 -12.25 -5.10
CA ILE A 83 -1.31 -13.49 -5.02
C ILE A 83 -2.35 -13.50 -6.14
N ILE A 84 -2.65 -14.68 -6.65
CA ILE A 84 -3.73 -14.93 -7.60
C ILE A 84 -4.61 -16.02 -7.00
N LEU A 85 -5.88 -15.70 -6.73
CA LEU A 85 -6.89 -16.64 -6.27
C LEU A 85 -7.81 -17.00 -7.43
N HIS A 86 -7.88 -18.29 -7.78
CA HIS A 86 -8.88 -18.83 -8.68
C HIS A 86 -10.17 -19.10 -7.89
N MET A 87 -11.16 -18.23 -8.05
CA MET A 87 -12.39 -18.22 -7.26
C MET A 87 -13.24 -19.47 -7.47
N ASN A 88 -13.19 -20.05 -8.68
CA ASN A 88 -14.00 -21.22 -9.04
C ASN A 88 -13.47 -22.52 -8.42
N THR A 89 -12.15 -22.62 -8.21
CA THR A 89 -11.49 -23.84 -7.70
C THR A 89 -10.96 -23.67 -6.28
N ASN A 90 -11.06 -22.45 -5.72
CA ASN A 90 -10.45 -22.06 -4.46
C ASN A 90 -8.95 -22.43 -4.39
N ARG A 91 -8.22 -22.10 -5.45
CA ARG A 91 -6.77 -22.35 -5.57
C ARG A 91 -6.02 -21.03 -5.58
N LEU A 92 -5.10 -20.86 -4.64
CA LEU A 92 -4.29 -19.66 -4.48
C LEU A 92 -2.86 -19.93 -4.91
N ALA A 93 -2.28 -19.01 -5.67
CA ALA A 93 -0.86 -18.98 -6.00
C ALA A 93 -0.23 -17.69 -5.48
N VAL A 94 0.90 -17.80 -4.79
CA VAL A 94 1.76 -16.67 -4.42
C VAL A 94 2.90 -16.60 -5.42
N LEU A 95 3.15 -15.41 -5.95
CA LEU A 95 4.19 -15.14 -6.92
C LEU A 95 5.16 -14.10 -6.38
N VAL A 96 6.46 -14.35 -6.58
CA VAL A 96 7.54 -13.39 -6.35
C VAL A 96 8.32 -13.25 -7.66
N ASP A 97 8.47 -12.02 -8.15
CA ASP A 97 9.11 -11.70 -9.43
C ASP A 97 8.53 -12.47 -10.64
N GLY A 98 7.24 -12.83 -10.54
CA GLY A 98 6.53 -13.60 -11.57
C GLY A 98 6.65 -15.11 -11.46
N GLU A 99 7.45 -15.63 -10.52
CA GLU A 99 7.59 -17.07 -10.28
C GLU A 99 6.68 -17.53 -9.15
N VAL A 100 6.02 -18.69 -9.32
CA VAL A 100 5.16 -19.27 -8.30
C VAL A 100 6.03 -19.88 -7.20
N CYS A 101 5.96 -19.31 -5.99
CA CYS A 101 6.74 -19.79 -4.85
C CYS A 101 5.91 -20.61 -3.86
N ARG A 102 4.58 -20.48 -3.88
CA ARG A 102 3.66 -21.20 -2.99
C ARG A 102 2.32 -21.39 -3.67
N ILE A 103 1.71 -22.56 -3.46
CA ILE A 103 0.36 -22.88 -3.89
C ILE A 103 -0.41 -23.42 -2.69
N GLU A 104 -1.65 -22.97 -2.54
CA GLU A 104 -2.59 -23.47 -1.53
C GLU A 104 -3.95 -23.76 -2.15
N ASP A 105 -4.61 -24.80 -1.68
CA ASP A 105 -5.91 -25.26 -2.17
C ASP A 105 -6.92 -25.28 -1.03
N GLY A 106 -8.17 -24.93 -1.32
CA GLY A 106 -9.29 -25.13 -0.41
C GLY A 106 -9.29 -24.23 0.83
N LEU A 107 -8.60 -23.08 0.79
CA LEU A 107 -8.51 -22.17 1.92
C LEU A 107 -9.88 -21.67 2.40
N THR A 108 -10.09 -21.68 3.70
CA THR A 108 -11.16 -20.91 4.33
C THR A 108 -10.85 -19.41 4.23
N LEU A 109 -11.87 -18.57 4.46
CA LEU A 109 -11.67 -17.11 4.48
C LEU A 109 -10.63 -16.67 5.52
N SER A 110 -10.57 -17.33 6.68
CA SER A 110 -9.61 -17.00 7.74
C SER A 110 -8.18 -17.37 7.36
N GLU A 111 -7.99 -18.51 6.71
CA GLU A 111 -6.68 -18.93 6.22
C GLU A 111 -6.23 -18.02 5.07
N PHE A 112 -7.14 -17.67 4.17
CA PHE A 112 -6.87 -16.69 3.12
C PHE A 112 -6.40 -15.34 3.68
N MET A 113 -7.07 -14.81 4.71
CA MET A 113 -6.63 -13.58 5.40
C MET A 113 -5.25 -13.74 6.07
N SER A 114 -4.94 -14.92 6.59
CA SER A 114 -3.64 -15.21 7.18
C SER A 114 -2.54 -15.21 6.12
N VAL A 115 -2.79 -15.84 4.97
CA VAL A 115 -1.87 -15.83 3.81
C VAL A 115 -1.63 -14.40 3.31
N GLN A 116 -2.67 -13.57 3.19
CA GLN A 116 -2.51 -12.16 2.84
C GLN A 116 -1.54 -11.44 3.80
N GLY A 117 -1.65 -11.69 5.11
CA GLY A 117 -0.77 -11.11 6.13
C GLY A 117 0.68 -11.64 6.07
N GLU A 118 0.87 -12.91 5.73
CA GLU A 118 2.20 -13.51 5.53
C GLU A 118 2.88 -12.93 4.27
N VAL A 119 2.16 -12.87 3.17
CA VAL A 119 2.62 -12.30 1.89
C VAL A 119 2.93 -10.81 2.03
N TYR A 120 2.14 -10.07 2.83
CA TYR A 120 2.45 -8.69 3.21
C TYR A 120 3.83 -8.57 3.88
N LYS A 121 4.11 -9.39 4.89
CA LYS A 121 5.40 -9.37 5.60
C LYS A 121 6.56 -9.79 4.67
N MET A 122 6.33 -10.76 3.80
CA MET A 122 7.29 -11.17 2.76
C MET A 122 7.61 -10.02 1.80
N ALA A 123 6.59 -9.29 1.33
CA ALA A 123 6.81 -8.13 0.47
C ALA A 123 7.62 -7.03 1.16
N GLN A 124 7.42 -6.82 2.47
CA GLN A 124 8.20 -5.86 3.25
C GLN A 124 9.67 -6.28 3.42
N SER A 125 9.96 -7.58 3.61
CA SER A 125 11.35 -8.05 3.76
C SER A 125 12.15 -8.03 2.46
N LEU A 126 11.47 -8.07 1.31
CA LEU A 126 12.09 -8.03 -0.03
C LEU A 126 12.34 -6.60 -0.56
N GLN A 127 12.00 -5.58 0.22
CA GLN A 127 12.23 -4.16 -0.09
C GLN A 127 13.55 -3.61 0.50
N GLY A 128 14.32 -4.45 1.20
CA GLY A 128 15.63 -4.13 1.79
C GLY A 128 16.81 -4.35 0.85
#